data_AF-A0A565CH36-F1
#
_entry.id   AF-A0A565CH36-F1
#
_cell.length_a   1.000
_cell.length_b   1.000
_cell.length_c   1.000
_cell.angle_alpha   90.00
_cell.angle_beta   90.00
_cell.angle_gamma   90.00
#
_symmetry.space_group_name_H-M   'P 1'
#
loop_
_entity.id
_entity.type
_entity.pdbx_description
1 polymer ?
#
loop_
_entity_poly.entity_id
_entity_poly.type
_entity_poly.pdbx_seq_one_letter_code
_entity_poly.pdbx_strand_id
1 'polypeptide(L)' 'MMIIWSLCLISDLSNSILVIASPSKHLCLPDQRDALWEFKNEFYVDSDWRPWAKTTEKWMNNTDCCSWDGVSCNP' A
#
# COMPACT_ATOMS: atom_id res chain seq x y z
N MET A 1 5.22 38.83 11.34
CA MET A 1 5.55 37.72 12.26
C MET A 1 4.24 37.18 12.83
N MET A 2 4.04 35.87 12.96
CA MET A 2 2.76 35.18 13.22
C MET A 2 1.86 34.95 11.98
N ILE A 3 1.51 35.97 11.19
CA ILE A 3 0.54 35.80 10.06
C ILE A 3 1.09 34.90 8.93
N ILE A 4 2.36 35.08 8.54
CA ILE A 4 3.01 34.28 7.49
C ILE A 4 3.13 32.80 7.89
N TRP A 5 3.45 32.54 9.16
CA TRP A 5 3.58 31.18 9.68
C TRP A 5 2.22 30.48 9.75
N SER A 6 1.18 31.21 10.16
CA SER A 6 -0.20 30.71 10.11
C SER A 6 -0.63 30.36 8.69
N LEU A 7 -0.27 31.16 7.68
CA LEU A 7 -0.60 30.87 6.28
C LEU A 7 0.09 29.61 5.77
N CYS A 8 1.37 29.39 6.11
CA CYS A 8 2.10 28.16 5.75
C CYS A 8 1.43 26.91 6.37
N LEU A 9 1.10 26.96 7.65
CA LEU A 9 0.43 25.85 8.35
C LEU A 9 -0.95 25.52 7.74
N ILE A 10 -1.69 26.54 7.29
CA ILE A 10 -2.99 26.34 6.64
C ILE A 10 -2.82 25.70 5.26
N SER A 11 -1.81 26.08 4.48
CA SER A 11 -1.50 25.45 3.19
C SER A 11 -1.07 23.99 3.32
N ASP A 12 -0.26 23.66 4.33
CA ASP A 12 0.18 22.28 4.60
C ASP A 12 -1.02 21.40 5.01
N LEU A 13 -1.87 21.90 5.92
CA LEU A 13 -3.06 21.19 6.37
C LEU A 13 -4.09 20.97 5.24
N SER A 14 -4.24 21.95 4.34
CA SER A 14 -5.13 21.83 3.18
C SER A 14 -4.68 20.76 2.19
N ASN A 15 -3.36 20.62 1.96
CA ASN A 15 -2.81 19.54 1.13
C ASN A 15 -3.04 18.17 1.77
N SER A 16 -2.88 18.04 3.09
CA SER A 16 -3.19 16.80 3.80
C SER A 16 -4.67 16.41 3.70
N ILE A 17 -5.60 17.37 3.78
CA ILE A 17 -7.05 17.11 3.65
C ILE A 17 -7.42 16.70 2.21
N LEU A 18 -6.81 17.31 1.19
CA LEU A 18 -7.04 16.96 -0.22
C LEU A 18 -6.59 15.52 -0.55
N VAL A 19 -5.51 15.04 0.08
CA VAL A 19 -5.03 13.65 -0.06
C VAL A 19 -6.01 12.64 0.56
N ILE A 20 -6.69 13.01 1.66
CA ILE A 20 -7.67 12.15 2.33
C ILE A 20 -9.01 12.13 1.57
N ALA A 21 -9.40 13.26 0.97
CA ALA A 21 -10.68 13.43 0.28
C ALA A 21 -10.67 12.99 -1.19
N SER A 22 -9.50 12.74 -1.78
CA SER A 22 -9.43 12.08 -3.08
C SER A 22 -9.95 10.64 -2.94
N PRO A 23 -10.85 10.16 -3.82
CA PRO A 23 -11.18 8.75 -3.86
C PRO A 23 -9.85 8.04 -4.06
N SER A 24 -9.45 7.20 -3.10
CA SER A 24 -8.37 6.27 -3.36
C SER A 24 -8.84 5.49 -4.58
N LYS A 25 -8.23 5.72 -5.74
CA LYS A 25 -8.15 4.66 -6.76
C LYS A 25 -7.86 3.40 -5.95
N HIS A 26 -8.57 2.29 -6.18
CA HIS A 26 -8.51 1.01 -5.44
C HIS A 26 -7.09 0.44 -5.34
N LEU A 27 -6.20 1.21 -4.73
CA LEU A 27 -4.77 1.07 -4.64
C LEU A 27 -4.55 0.66 -3.22
N CYS A 28 -3.83 -0.43 -3.08
CA CYS A 28 -3.39 -0.94 -1.81
C CYS A 28 -2.70 0.15 -0.99
N LEU A 29 -3.10 0.28 0.29
CA LEU A 29 -2.43 1.20 1.19
C LEU A 29 -0.97 0.76 1.37
N PRO A 30 -0.01 1.70 1.54
CA PRO A 30 1.38 1.36 1.73
C PRO A 30 1.63 0.30 2.81
N ASP A 31 1.03 0.49 3.99
CA ASP A 31 1.21 -0.43 5.12
C ASP A 31 0.63 -1.83 4.84
N GLN A 32 -0.44 -1.93 4.04
CA GLN A 32 -1.03 -3.22 3.65
C GLN A 32 -0.11 -3.97 2.69
N ARG A 33 0.44 -3.28 1.69
CA ARG A 33 1.42 -3.85 0.76
C ARG A 33 2.66 -4.31 1.51
N ASP A 34 3.16 -3.49 2.43
CA ASP A 34 4.40 -3.76 3.15
C ASP A 34 4.23 -4.95 4.11
N ALA A 35 3.09 -5.07 4.80
CA ALA A 35 2.76 -6.24 5.62
C ALA A 35 2.68 -7.54 4.80
N LEU A 36 2.09 -7.51 3.60
CA LEU A 36 2.07 -8.65 2.69
C LEU A 36 3.47 -8.99 2.15
N TRP A 37 4.30 -7.97 1.91
CA TRP A 37 5.69 -8.17 1.50
C TRP A 37 6.52 -8.85 2.60
N GLU A 38 6.37 -8.42 3.85
CA GLU A 38 6.96 -9.09 5.01
C GLU A 38 6.47 -10.54 5.12
N PHE A 39 5.17 -10.78 4.97
CA PHE A 39 4.61 -12.13 4.95
C PHE A 39 5.27 -13.03 3.89
N LYS A 40 5.49 -12.52 2.68
CA LYS A 40 6.19 -13.26 1.61
C LYS A 40 7.63 -13.63 1.99
N ASN A 41 8.35 -12.74 2.68
CA ASN A 41 9.76 -12.94 2.99
C ASN A 41 9.97 -13.84 4.23
N GLU A 42 9.08 -13.76 5.20
CA GLU A 42 9.13 -14.58 6.43
C GLU A 42 8.65 -16.01 6.18
N PHE A 43 7.59 -16.17 5.38
CA PHE A 43 7.01 -17.47 5.08
C PHE A 43 7.45 -17.95 3.70
N TYR A 44 8.70 -18.41 3.59
CA TYR A 44 9.16 -19.12 2.40
C TYR A 44 8.42 -20.46 2.28
N VAL A 45 7.52 -20.54 1.31
CA VAL A 45 6.79 -21.78 1.03
C VAL A 45 7.47 -22.46 -0.15
N ASP A 46 7.99 -23.67 0.07
CA ASP A 46 8.54 -24.51 -0.98
C ASP A 46 7.47 -24.80 -2.05
N SER A 47 7.71 -24.27 -3.25
CA SER A 47 6.77 -24.32 -4.36
C SER A 47 6.74 -25.65 -5.11
N ASP A 48 7.66 -26.57 -4.80
CA ASP A 48 7.64 -27.94 -5.30
C ASP A 48 6.61 -28.79 -4.56
N TRP A 49 6.41 -28.54 -3.26
CA TRP A 49 5.44 -29.27 -2.44
C TRP A 49 4.04 -28.62 -2.43
N ARG A 50 3.97 -27.30 -2.59
CA ARG A 50 2.72 -26.52 -2.46
C ARG A 50 2.47 -25.67 -3.72
N PRO A 51 1.55 -26.08 -4.62
CA PRO A 51 1.25 -25.32 -5.85
C PRO A 51 0.83 -23.87 -5.60
N TRP A 52 0.16 -23.58 -4.48
CA TRP A 52 -0.30 -22.24 -4.09
C TRP A 52 0.83 -21.35 -3.55
N ALA A 53 2.00 -21.91 -3.23
CA ALA A 53 3.20 -21.12 -2.92
C ALA A 53 3.65 -20.26 -4.11
N LYS A 54 3.40 -20.76 -5.34
CA LYS A 54 3.70 -20.02 -6.59
C LYS A 54 2.90 -18.74 -6.73
N THR A 55 1.81 -18.61 -5.96
CA THR A 55 0.97 -17.41 -5.95
C THR A 55 1.74 -16.21 -5.40
N THR A 56 2.46 -16.37 -4.28
CA THR A 56 3.23 -15.27 -3.66
C THR A 56 4.56 -14.99 -4.37
N GLU A 57 5.12 -15.97 -5.09
CA GLU A 57 6.34 -15.79 -5.90
C GLU A 57 6.21 -14.64 -6.89
N LYS A 58 5.04 -14.50 -7.52
CA LYS A 58 4.77 -13.47 -8.54
C LYS A 58 4.59 -12.06 -7.98
N TRP A 59 4.47 -11.89 -6.67
CA TRP A 59 4.30 -10.57 -6.07
C TRP A 59 5.56 -9.72 -6.30
N MET A 60 5.37 -8.51 -6.81
CA MET A 60 6.46 -7.57 -7.09
C MET A 60 6.46 -6.43 -6.07
N ASN A 61 7.64 -6.13 -5.52
CA ASN A 61 7.79 -4.99 -4.63
C ASN A 61 7.44 -3.69 -5.37
N ASN A 62 6.88 -2.72 -4.65
CA ASN A 62 6.49 -1.40 -5.16
C ASN A 62 5.39 -1.40 -6.24
N THR A 63 4.68 -2.50 -6.45
CA THR A 63 3.45 -2.50 -7.27
C THR A 63 2.21 -2.47 -6.38
N ASP A 64 1.07 -2.14 -6.97
CA ASP A 64 -0.22 -2.17 -6.26
C ASP A 64 -0.54 -3.61 -5.80
N CYS A 65 -0.66 -3.83 -4.49
CA CYS A 65 -0.90 -5.17 -3.95
C CYS A 65 -2.26 -5.73 -4.35
N CYS A 66 -3.23 -4.88 -4.74
CA CYS A 66 -4.53 -5.34 -5.24
C CYS A 66 -4.43 -6.04 -6.61
N SER A 67 -3.30 -5.87 -7.31
CA SER A 67 -2.99 -6.57 -8.57
C SER A 67 -2.26 -7.90 -8.37
N TRP A 68 -1.87 -8.22 -7.14
CA TRP A 68 -1.14 -9.45 -6.84
C TRP A 68 -2.06 -10.67 -6.88
N ASP A 69 -1.59 -11.77 -7.48
CA ASP A 69 -2.33 -13.04 -7.48
C ASP A 69 -2.67 -13.45 -6.03
N GLY A 70 -3.93 -13.79 -5.78
CA GLY A 70 -4.41 -14.23 -4.47
C GLY A 70 -4.76 -13.10 -3.47
N VAL A 71 -4.57 -11.84 -3.84
CA VAL A 71 -5.00 -10.68 -3.04
C VAL A 71 -6.35 -10.18 -3.56
N SER A 72 -7.28 -9.92 -2.66
CA SER A 72 -8.56 -9.28 -2.96
C SER A 72 -8.70 -8.05 -2.08
N CYS A 73 -8.89 -6.89 -2.72
CA CYS A 73 -9.07 -5.63 -2.02
C CYS A 73 -10.56 -5.29 -1.93
N ASN A 74 -10.93 -4.60 -0.85
CA ASN A 74 -12.26 -4.02 -0.75
C ASN A 74 -12.37 -2.84 -1.75
N PRO A 75 -13.55 -2.65 -2.36
CA PRO A 75 -13.81 -1.49 -3.19
C PRO A 75 -13.73 -0.19 -2.38
#